data_AF-A0A9P7DXN8-F1
#
_entry.id   AF-A0A9P7DXN8-F1
#
_cell.length_a   1.000
_cell.length_b   1.000
_cell.length_c   1.000
_cell.angle_alpha   90.00
_cell.angle_beta   90.00
_cell.angle_gamma   90.00
#
_symmetry.space_group_name_H-M   'P 1'
#
loop_
_entity.id
_entity.type
_entity.pdbx_description
1 polymer ?
#
loop_
_entity_poly.entity_id
_entity_poly.type
_entity_poly.pdbx_seq_one_letter_code
_entity_poly.pdbx_strand_id
1 'polypeptide(L)'
;PQRQDAFPFSTHSTAPSPRRVHFPPTPTLTSTYATHSSAIYDRSPVPISPNQCALPRRHEREFVCSDDSRSYPTAEIKGSYFHPRAYEACTPE
;
A
#
# COMPACT_ATOMS: atom_id res chain seq x y z
N PRO A 1 46.06 -7.55 -17.49
CA PRO A 1 45.73 -6.10 -17.46
C PRO A 1 44.25 -5.87 -17.13
N GLN A 2 43.94 -5.60 -15.85
CA GLN A 2 42.58 -5.25 -15.41
C GLN A 2 42.29 -3.79 -15.78
N ARG A 3 41.23 -3.56 -16.58
CA ARG A 3 40.74 -2.21 -16.86
C ARG A 3 40.04 -1.69 -15.60
N GLN A 4 40.57 -0.61 -15.04
CA GLN A 4 39.90 0.16 -14.00
C GLN A 4 38.88 1.07 -14.69
N ASP A 5 37.68 0.55 -14.93
CA ASP A 5 36.58 1.39 -15.40
C ASP A 5 36.07 2.20 -14.21
N ALA A 6 36.47 3.48 -14.17
CA ALA A 6 36.03 4.42 -13.16
C ALA A 6 34.50 4.61 -13.26
N PHE A 7 33.79 4.42 -12.14
CA PHE A 7 32.34 4.61 -12.09
C PHE A 7 31.94 6.05 -12.46
N PRO A 8 30.81 6.26 -13.16
CA PRO A 8 30.41 7.53 -13.78
C PRO A 8 30.06 8.66 -12.78
N PHE A 9 30.24 8.43 -11.49
CA PHE A 9 29.99 9.40 -10.41
C PHE A 9 31.29 9.98 -9.81
N SER A 10 32.47 9.53 -10.26
CA SER A 10 33.75 9.93 -9.64
C SER A 10 34.25 11.32 -10.03
N THR A 11 33.53 12.07 -10.87
CA THR A 11 33.86 13.46 -11.22
C THR A 11 33.06 14.44 -10.37
N HIS A 12 33.39 14.55 -9.09
CA HIS A 12 32.95 15.67 -8.29
C HIS A 12 33.99 16.79 -8.39
N SER A 13 33.65 17.79 -9.22
CA SER A 13 34.27 19.11 -9.29
C SER A 13 34.46 19.69 -7.89
N THR A 14 35.67 20.17 -7.59
CA THR A 14 36.11 20.93 -6.42
C THR A 14 34.97 21.36 -5.50
N ALA A 15 34.70 20.53 -4.48
CA ALA A 15 33.64 20.80 -3.54
C ALA A 15 33.97 22.05 -2.70
N PRO A 16 33.02 22.98 -2.47
CA PRO A 16 33.14 23.93 -1.37
C PRO A 16 33.34 23.13 -0.07
N SER A 17 34.13 23.68 0.87
CA SER A 17 34.51 23.02 2.12
C SER A 17 33.36 22.22 2.74
N PRO A 18 33.60 20.99 3.22
CA PRO A 18 32.54 20.15 3.75
C PRO A 18 31.82 20.92 4.86
N ARG A 19 30.51 21.14 4.69
CA ARG A 19 29.67 21.70 5.75
C ARG A 19 29.82 20.76 6.95
N ARG A 20 30.52 21.23 7.98
CA ARG A 20 30.82 20.46 9.19
C ARG A 20 29.51 20.13 9.89
N VAL A 21 29.02 18.91 9.68
CA VAL A 21 27.87 18.39 10.41
C VAL A 21 28.32 17.99 11.82
N HIS A 22 27.67 18.55 12.82
CA HIS A 22 27.91 18.21 14.22
C HIS A 22 26.87 17.18 14.65
N PHE A 23 27.32 15.97 14.96
CA PHE A 23 26.48 14.99 15.64
C PHE A 23 26.58 15.22 17.14
N PRO A 24 25.45 15.28 17.87
CA PRO A 24 25.50 15.31 19.33
C PRO A 24 26.21 14.05 19.85
N PRO A 25 26.88 14.12 21.01
CA PRO A 25 27.47 12.94 21.63
C PRO A 25 26.38 11.88 21.82
N THR A 26 26.71 10.63 21.49
CA THR A 26 25.77 9.52 21.53
C THR A 26 25.15 9.39 22.93
N PRO A 27 23.81 9.41 23.09
CA PRO A 27 23.20 9.27 24.40
C PRO A 27 23.54 7.90 25.00
N THR A 28 23.96 7.89 26.27
CA THR A 28 24.64 6.79 26.97
C THR A 28 23.75 5.57 27.31
N LEU A 29 22.60 5.42 26.65
CA LEU A 29 21.63 4.35 26.89
C LEU A 29 21.49 3.45 25.66
N THR A 30 22.57 2.81 25.22
CA THR A 30 22.51 1.79 24.16
C THR A 30 22.82 0.42 24.75
N SER A 31 21.83 -0.47 24.79
CA SER A 31 22.04 -1.90 25.08
C SER A 31 22.11 -2.66 23.77
N THR A 32 23.19 -3.41 23.55
CA THR A 32 23.35 -4.29 22.39
C THR A 32 23.47 -5.72 22.89
N TYR A 33 22.92 -6.67 22.12
CA TYR A 33 22.98 -8.08 22.43
C TYR A 33 23.52 -8.83 21.21
N ALA A 34 24.28 -9.89 21.46
CA ALA A 34 24.69 -10.79 20.40
C ALA A 34 23.43 -11.45 19.80
N THR A 35 23.30 -11.37 18.48
CA THR A 35 22.26 -12.07 17.72
C THR A 35 22.92 -13.16 16.87
N HIS A 36 22.11 -14.06 16.32
CA HIS A 36 22.62 -15.09 15.41
C HIS A 36 23.24 -14.46 14.14
N SER A 37 24.29 -15.09 13.61
CA SER A 37 24.95 -14.66 12.36
C SER A 37 23.94 -14.59 11.22
N SER A 38 24.11 -13.61 10.33
CA SER A 38 23.31 -13.49 9.10
C SER A 38 23.46 -14.70 8.17
N ALA A 39 24.53 -15.49 8.33
CA ALA A 39 24.76 -16.74 7.60
C ALA A 39 23.95 -17.93 8.13
N ILE A 40 23.33 -17.81 9.31
CA ILE A 40 22.53 -18.89 9.93
C ILE A 40 21.13 -18.97 9.33
N TYR A 41 20.63 -17.88 8.75
CA TYR A 41 19.30 -17.82 8.16
C TYR A 41 19.37 -17.79 6.64
N ASP A 42 18.40 -18.44 6.00
CA ASP A 42 18.16 -18.20 4.59
C ASP A 42 17.59 -16.79 4.42
N ARG A 43 18.30 -15.96 3.66
CA ARG A 43 17.88 -14.59 3.31
C ARG A 43 17.35 -14.52 1.87
N SER A 44 17.10 -15.67 1.24
CA SER A 44 16.47 -15.73 -0.06
C SER A 44 15.06 -15.09 0.02
N PRO A 45 14.63 -14.34 -1.01
CA PRO A 45 13.29 -13.80 -1.05
C PRO A 45 12.24 -14.91 -0.93
N VAL A 46 11.23 -14.71 -0.09
CA VAL A 46 10.13 -15.66 0.03
C VAL A 46 9.28 -15.60 -1.24
N PRO A 47 9.05 -16.73 -1.96
CA PRO A 47 8.14 -16.75 -3.08
C PRO A 47 6.70 -16.63 -2.58
N ILE A 48 6.01 -15.57 -2.98
CA ILE A 48 4.59 -15.35 -2.63
C ILE A 48 3.75 -15.58 -3.88
N SER A 49 2.74 -16.45 -3.79
CA SER A 49 1.81 -16.68 -4.89
C SER A 49 0.89 -15.46 -5.08
N PRO A 50 0.44 -15.18 -6.32
CA PRO A 50 -0.58 -14.16 -6.56
C PRO A 50 -1.85 -14.40 -5.72
N ASN A 51 -2.46 -13.32 -5.23
CA ASN A 51 -3.73 -13.41 -4.52
C ASN A 51 -4.86 -13.80 -5.49
N GLN A 52 -5.37 -15.02 -5.36
CA GLN A 52 -6.50 -15.51 -6.17
C GLN A 52 -7.82 -14.78 -5.89
N CYS A 53 -7.94 -14.19 -4.70
CA CYS A 53 -9.08 -13.37 -4.28
C CYS A 53 -8.81 -11.87 -4.51
N ALA A 54 -7.87 -11.52 -5.39
CA ALA A 54 -7.62 -10.13 -5.72
C ALA A 54 -8.89 -9.53 -6.33
N LEU A 55 -9.41 -8.47 -5.70
CA LEU A 55 -10.50 -7.69 -6.29
C LEU A 55 -10.02 -7.02 -7.58
N PRO A 56 -10.92 -6.83 -8.56
CA PRO A 56 -10.60 -6.05 -9.76
C PRO A 56 -10.05 -4.68 -9.39
N ARG A 57 -9.14 -4.13 -10.21
CA ARG A 57 -8.61 -2.79 -9.94
C ARG A 57 -9.72 -1.75 -9.99
N ARG A 58 -9.41 -0.56 -9.48
CA ARG A 58 -10.28 0.60 -9.64
C ARG A 58 -10.56 0.82 -11.14
N HIS A 59 -11.83 0.86 -11.50
CA HIS A 59 -12.35 0.98 -12.88
C HIS A 59 -12.28 -0.28 -13.77
N GLU A 60 -11.84 -1.44 -13.27
CA GLU A 60 -11.97 -2.73 -14.00
C GLU A 60 -13.29 -3.45 -13.68
N ARG A 61 -14.16 -2.83 -12.87
CA ARG A 61 -15.49 -3.37 -12.58
C ARG A 61 -16.42 -3.00 -13.74
N GLU A 62 -16.78 -3.99 -14.54
CA GLU A 62 -17.87 -3.86 -15.50
C GLU A 62 -19.20 -4.02 -14.76
N PHE A 63 -19.97 -2.94 -14.70
CA PHE A 63 -21.36 -3.02 -14.28
C PHE A 63 -22.18 -3.41 -15.49
N VAL A 64 -22.58 -4.68 -15.56
CA VAL A 64 -23.60 -5.08 -16.52
C VAL A 64 -24.90 -4.44 -16.04
N CYS A 65 -25.38 -3.43 -16.77
CA CYS A 65 -26.79 -3.05 -16.69
C CYS A 65 -27.57 -4.23 -17.25
N SER A 66 -27.95 -5.16 -16.37
CA SER A 66 -28.97 -6.13 -16.70
C SER A 66 -30.20 -5.33 -17.06
N ASP A 67 -30.54 -5.29 -18.34
CA ASP A 67 -31.82 -4.78 -18.85
C ASP A 67 -32.91 -5.79 -18.49
N ASP A 68 -32.96 -6.19 -17.22
CA ASP A 68 -34.02 -6.99 -16.66
C ASP A 68 -35.16 -6.00 -16.41
N SER A 69 -35.80 -5.62 -17.51
CA SER A 69 -37.18 -5.16 -17.57
C SER A 69 -38.17 -6.23 -17.09
N ARG A 70 -37.73 -7.14 -16.21
CA ARG A 70 -38.60 -7.85 -15.30
C ARG A 70 -39.08 -6.82 -14.32
N SER A 71 -40.33 -6.39 -14.53
CA SER A 71 -41.17 -5.83 -13.49
C SER A 71 -41.06 -6.73 -12.26
N TYR A 72 -40.15 -6.39 -11.35
CA TYR A 72 -40.28 -6.82 -9.97
C TYR A 72 -41.69 -6.42 -9.56
N PRO A 73 -42.50 -7.32 -8.97
CA PRO A 73 -43.75 -6.88 -8.40
C PRO A 73 -43.38 -5.74 -7.46
N THR A 74 -43.94 -4.56 -7.70
CA THR A 74 -43.95 -3.45 -6.78
C THR A 74 -44.78 -3.89 -5.58
N ALA A 75 -44.27 -4.86 -4.82
CA ALA A 75 -44.67 -5.03 -3.45
C ALA A 75 -44.46 -3.65 -2.84
N GLU A 76 -45.49 -3.13 -2.19
CA GLU A 76 -45.42 -1.91 -1.40
C GLU A 76 -44.41 -2.16 -0.26
N ILE A 77 -43.12 -2.08 -0.58
CA ILE A 77 -42.03 -2.26 0.38
C ILE A 77 -42.03 -0.97 1.20
N LYS A 78 -42.85 -0.98 2.25
CA LYS A 78 -42.87 0.07 3.27
C LYS A 78 -41.51 0.05 3.98
N GLY A 79 -40.61 0.92 3.51
CA GLY A 79 -39.41 1.35 4.24
C GLY A 79 -38.25 0.36 4.28
N SER A 80 -37.42 0.35 3.23
CA SER A 80 -36.00 0.04 3.37
C SER A 80 -35.22 1.34 3.52
N TYR A 81 -34.28 1.40 4.48
CA TYR A 81 -33.43 2.58 4.74
C TYR A 81 -32.56 3.01 3.54
N PHE A 82 -32.41 2.15 2.53
CA PHE A 82 -31.68 2.43 1.29
C PHE A 82 -32.60 2.69 0.09
N HIS A 83 -33.85 3.12 0.30
CA HIS A 83 -34.70 3.64 -0.77
C HIS A 83 -34.64 5.17 -0.87
N PRO A 84 -34.71 5.76 -2.08
CA PRO A 84 -34.68 7.21 -2.26
C PRO A 84 -35.86 7.95 -1.59
N ARG A 85 -36.93 7.22 -1.22
CA ARG A 85 -38.09 7.72 -0.45
C ARG A 85 -38.13 7.22 1.00
N ALA A 86 -37.00 6.79 1.56
CA ALA A 86 -36.94 6.31 2.95
C ALA A 86 -37.41 7.36 3.98
N TYR A 87 -37.36 8.66 3.64
CA TYR A 87 -37.87 9.74 4.49
C TYR A 87 -39.37 9.63 4.80
N GLU A 88 -40.16 8.93 3.96
CA GLU A 88 -41.59 8.72 4.16
C GLU A 88 -41.90 7.70 5.28
N ALA A 89 -40.90 6.91 5.70
CA ALA A 89 -41.05 5.95 6.79
C ALA A 89 -40.99 6.58 8.19
N CYS A 90 -40.66 7.88 8.30
CA CYS A 90 -40.46 8.57 9.57
C CYS A 90 -41.67 9.40 10.04
N THR A 91 -42.87 9.20 9.50
CA THR A 91 -44.07 9.88 10.00
C THR A 91 -44.55 9.22 11.30
N PRO A 92 -44.65 9.95 12.43
CA PRO A 92 -45.29 9.42 13.63
C PRO A 92 -46.81 9.25 13.42
N GLU A 93 -47.40 8.19 13.98
CA GLU A 93 -48.87 8.01 14.06
C GLU A 93 -49.55 9.06 14.96
#